data_AF-A0A6G6SJB8-F1
#
_entry.id   AF-A0A6G6SJB8-F1
#
_cell.length_a   1.000
_cell.length_b   1.000
_cell.length_c   1.000
_cell.angle_alpha   90.00
_cell.angle_beta   90.00
_cell.angle_gamma   90.00
#
_symmetry.space_group_name_H-M   'P 1'
#
loop_
_entity.id
_entity.type
_entity.pdbx_description
1 polymer ?
#
loop_
_entity_poly.entity_id
_entity_poly.type
_entity_poly.pdbx_seq_one_letter_code
_entity_poly.pdbx_strand_id
1 'polypeptide(L)'
;MKKIVVVILSLFVLPACSESQENAVIEYCLDTLNVYSIVTKDQCLCFYNEVDNKFSSSEIDRMIQSSPIKKDSTLSREGIMFLTITHSSRCFE
;
A
#
# COMPACT_ATOMS: atom_id res chain seq x y z
N MET A 1 -22.65 53.30 5.61
CA MET A 1 -21.42 52.74 5.03
C MET A 1 -21.17 51.36 5.65
N LYS A 2 -21.03 50.35 4.79
CA LYS A 2 -20.80 48.93 5.10
C LYS A 2 -19.46 48.73 5.84
N LYS A 3 -19.35 47.70 6.71
CA LYS A 3 -18.31 46.64 6.63
C LYS A 3 -18.80 45.39 7.40
N ILE A 4 -19.30 44.39 6.66
CA ILE A 4 -19.49 43.03 7.19
C ILE A 4 -18.17 42.30 6.89
N VAL A 5 -17.49 41.86 7.94
CA VAL A 5 -16.24 41.09 7.83
C VAL A 5 -16.62 39.63 7.61
N VAL A 6 -16.47 39.15 6.37
CA VAL A 6 -16.62 37.74 6.04
C VAL A 6 -15.27 37.07 6.32
N VAL A 7 -15.20 36.33 7.42
CA VAL A 7 -14.06 35.47 7.74
C VAL A 7 -14.23 34.18 6.93
N ILE A 8 -13.59 34.12 5.77
CA ILE A 8 -13.51 32.91 4.97
C ILE A 8 -12.43 32.04 5.62
N LEU A 9 -12.87 31.06 6.42
CA LEU A 9 -12.02 29.99 6.94
C LEU A 9 -11.67 29.09 5.76
N SER A 10 -10.64 29.45 5.00
CA SER A 10 -10.06 28.58 3.98
C SER A 10 -9.43 27.39 4.70
N LEU A 11 -10.20 26.31 4.86
CA LEU A 11 -9.65 24.98 5.01
C LEU A 11 -8.84 24.69 3.74
N PHE A 12 -7.55 24.98 3.81
CA PHE A 12 -6.56 24.32 2.97
C PHE A 12 -6.53 22.85 3.38
N VAL A 13 -7.53 22.09 2.90
CA VAL A 13 -7.36 20.67 2.70
C VAL A 13 -6.31 20.60 1.59
N LEU A 14 -5.04 20.53 2.00
CA LEU A 14 -3.99 20.06 1.09
C LEU A 14 -4.56 18.76 0.52
N PRO A 15 -4.73 18.62 -0.81
CA PRO A 15 -4.83 17.29 -1.36
C PRO A 15 -3.49 16.67 -1.03
N ALA A 16 -3.43 15.90 0.06
CA ALA A 16 -2.37 14.92 0.23
C ALA A 16 -2.33 14.21 -1.11
N CYS A 17 -1.20 14.33 -1.83
CA CYS A 17 -0.99 13.61 -3.06
C CYS A 17 -1.20 12.15 -2.68
N SER A 18 -2.38 11.60 -2.98
CA SER A 18 -2.64 10.22 -2.67
C SER A 18 -1.70 9.46 -3.59
N GLU A 19 -0.64 8.90 -3.03
CA GLU A 19 0.12 7.89 -3.75
C GLU A 19 -0.87 6.88 -4.31
N SER A 20 -0.72 6.53 -5.58
CA SER A 20 -1.60 5.54 -6.19
C SER A 20 -1.53 4.26 -5.35
N GLN A 21 -2.65 3.54 -5.25
CA GLN A 21 -2.68 2.24 -4.57
C GLN A 21 -1.57 1.31 -5.08
N GLU A 22 -1.27 1.38 -6.38
CA GLU A 22 -0.10 0.76 -7.00
C GLU A 22 1.21 1.10 -6.27
N ASN A 23 1.53 2.38 -6.09
CA ASN A 23 2.79 2.79 -5.47
C ASN A 23 2.88 2.30 -4.01
N ALA A 24 1.76 2.39 -3.26
CA ALA A 24 1.70 1.91 -1.88
C ALA A 24 1.90 0.39 -1.79
N VAL A 25 1.32 -0.39 -2.72
CA VAL A 25 1.54 -1.85 -2.79
C VAL A 25 2.98 -2.17 -3.18
N ILE A 26 3.54 -1.46 -4.14
CA ILE A 26 4.92 -1.66 -4.59
C ILE A 26 5.91 -1.39 -3.46
N GLU A 27 5.76 -0.28 -2.74
CA GLU A 27 6.61 0.06 -1.59
C GLU A 27 6.47 -0.97 -0.48
N TYR A 28 5.23 -1.33 -0.11
CA TYR A 28 4.99 -2.37 0.89
C TYR A 28 5.63 -3.71 0.51
N CYS A 29 5.52 -4.10 -0.76
CA CYS A 29 6.12 -5.32 -1.30
C CYS A 29 7.64 -5.30 -1.22
N LEU A 30 8.28 -4.20 -1.63
CA LEU A 30 9.73 -4.03 -1.55
C LEU A 30 10.19 -4.08 -0.10
N ASP A 31 9.56 -3.32 0.79
CA ASP A 31 9.94 -3.25 2.21
C ASP A 31 9.79 -4.60 2.91
N THR A 32 8.71 -5.32 2.61
CA THR A 32 8.41 -6.60 3.27
C THR A 32 9.29 -7.73 2.74
N LEU A 33 9.46 -7.85 1.43
CA LEU A 33 10.15 -9.00 0.84
C LEU A 33 11.67 -8.85 0.85
N ASN A 34 12.21 -7.63 0.77
CA ASN A 34 13.67 -7.39 0.87
C ASN A 34 14.27 -7.76 2.24
N VAL A 35 13.44 -7.99 3.27
CA VAL A 35 13.89 -8.59 4.53
C VAL A 35 14.36 -10.03 4.35
N TYR A 36 13.81 -10.74 3.36
CA TYR A 36 14.03 -12.18 3.14
C TYR A 36 14.88 -12.46 1.89
N SER A 37 14.65 -11.74 0.79
CA SER A 37 15.37 -11.88 -0.48
C SER A 37 15.31 -10.59 -1.28
N ILE A 38 16.30 -10.33 -2.12
CA ILE A 38 16.30 -9.13 -2.98
C ILE A 38 15.16 -9.24 -3.99
N VAL A 39 14.21 -8.31 -3.93
CA VAL A 39 13.07 -8.17 -4.83
C VAL A 39 13.15 -6.82 -5.54
N THR A 40 12.82 -6.83 -6.83
CA THR A 40 12.87 -5.64 -7.69
C THR A 40 11.50 -4.95 -7.79
N LYS A 41 11.52 -3.68 -8.20
CA LYS A 41 10.30 -2.91 -8.45
C LYS A 41 9.39 -3.57 -9.50
N ASP A 42 9.97 -4.16 -10.54
CA ASP A 42 9.22 -4.83 -11.61
C ASP A 42 8.48 -6.08 -11.11
N GLN A 43 9.09 -6.83 -10.18
CA GLN A 43 8.43 -7.98 -9.54
C GLN A 43 7.27 -7.53 -8.65
N CYS A 44 7.44 -6.43 -7.90
CA CYS A 44 6.36 -5.86 -7.11
C CYS A 44 5.25 -5.22 -7.96
N LEU A 45 5.56 -4.68 -9.13
CA LEU A 45 4.57 -4.21 -10.11
C LEU A 45 3.79 -5.39 -10.72
N CYS A 46 4.47 -6.48 -11.07
CA CYS A 46 3.83 -7.73 -11.48
C CYS A 46 2.84 -8.21 -10.40
N PHE A 47 3.26 -8.21 -9.13
CA PHE A 47 2.41 -8.59 -8.01
C PHE A 47 1.18 -7.68 -7.87
N TYR A 48 1.36 -6.36 -7.95
CA TYR A 48 0.23 -5.42 -7.91
C TYR A 48 -0.79 -5.75 -9.01
N ASN A 49 -0.34 -5.95 -10.25
CA ASN A 49 -1.23 -6.30 -11.36
C ASN A 49 -1.96 -7.63 -11.11
N GLU A 50 -1.32 -8.65 -10.55
CA GLU A 50 -2.01 -9.90 -10.22
C GLU A 50 -3.07 -9.73 -9.14
N VAL A 51 -2.81 -8.88 -8.14
CA VAL A 51 -3.71 -8.61 -7.02
C VAL A 51 -4.88 -7.73 -7.47
N ASP A 52 -4.62 -6.67 -8.23
CA ASP A 52 -5.64 -5.75 -8.77
C ASP A 52 -6.66 -6.48 -9.66
N ASN A 53 -6.22 -7.50 -10.38
CA ASN A 53 -7.10 -8.35 -11.18
C ASN A 53 -7.98 -9.33 -10.37
N LYS A 54 -7.67 -9.57 -9.09
CA LYS A 54 -8.31 -10.62 -8.26
C LYS A 54 -9.07 -10.08 -7.06
N PHE A 55 -8.70 -8.92 -6.54
CA PHE A 55 -9.22 -8.36 -5.30
C PHE A 55 -9.76 -6.95 -5.52
N SER A 56 -10.74 -6.55 -4.72
CA SER A 56 -11.22 -5.16 -4.75
C SER A 56 -10.17 -4.21 -4.14
N SER A 57 -10.16 -2.95 -4.56
CA SER A 57 -9.25 -1.93 -4.00
C SER A 57 -9.29 -1.88 -2.46
N SER A 58 -10.46 -2.06 -1.84
CA SER A 58 -10.59 -2.08 -0.37
C SER A 58 -9.91 -3.29 0.31
N GLU A 59 -9.79 -4.42 -0.38
CA GLU A 59 -9.07 -5.59 0.10
C GLU A 59 -7.57 -5.40 -0.06
N ILE A 60 -7.16 -4.76 -1.16
CA ILE A 60 -5.77 -4.39 -1.42
C ILE A 60 -5.27 -3.41 -0.36
N ASP A 61 -6.05 -2.36 -0.06
CA ASP A 61 -5.73 -1.41 1.00
C ASP A 61 -5.56 -2.11 2.36
N ARG A 62 -6.46 -3.03 2.70
CA ARG A 62 -6.38 -3.79 3.95
C ARG A 62 -5.15 -4.69 4.01
N MET A 63 -4.75 -5.28 2.90
CA MET A 63 -3.54 -6.11 2.82
C MET A 63 -2.28 -5.31 3.22
N ILE A 64 -2.19 -4.05 2.79
CA ILE A 64 -1.01 -3.19 3.02
C ILE A 64 -1.13 -2.28 4.26
N GLN A 65 -2.21 -2.40 5.04
CA GLN A 65 -2.42 -1.59 6.26
C GLN A 65 -1.55 -2.04 7.44
N SER A 66 -1.07 -3.28 7.43
CA SER A 66 -0.16 -3.75 8.47
C SER A 66 1.21 -3.10 8.33
N SER A 67 1.99 -3.02 9.41
CA SER A 67 3.40 -2.65 9.28
C SER A 67 4.15 -3.70 8.43
N PRO A 68 5.09 -3.29 7.57
CA PRO A 68 5.94 -4.22 6.85
C PRO A 68 6.58 -5.24 7.81
N ILE A 69 6.58 -6.51 7.41
CA ILE A 69 6.99 -7.61 8.30
C ILE A 69 8.50 -7.52 8.52
N LYS A 70 8.92 -7.48 9.78
CA LYS A 70 10.34 -7.64 10.17
C LYS A 70 10.59 -9.08 10.58
N LYS A 71 11.82 -9.56 10.36
CA LYS A 71 12.28 -10.95 10.49
C LYS A 71 11.85 -11.68 11.78
N ASP A 72 11.58 -10.97 12.88
CA ASP A 72 11.20 -11.51 14.18
C ASP A 72 9.83 -11.02 14.72
N SER A 73 8.89 -10.65 13.84
CA SER A 73 7.56 -10.12 14.23
C SER A 73 6.45 -11.17 14.17
N THR A 74 5.54 -11.15 15.15
CA THR A 74 4.27 -11.89 15.03
C THR A 74 3.49 -11.35 13.83
N LEU A 75 3.15 -12.23 12.88
CA LEU A 75 2.42 -11.84 11.68
C LEU A 75 0.99 -11.40 12.02
N SER A 76 0.60 -10.21 11.57
CA SER A 76 -0.81 -9.81 11.59
C SER A 76 -1.61 -10.63 10.57
N ARG A 77 -2.93 -10.62 10.67
CA ARG A 77 -3.81 -11.30 9.70
C ARG A 77 -3.56 -10.81 8.27
N GLU A 78 -3.38 -9.50 8.12
CA GLU A 78 -3.11 -8.80 6.86
C GLU A 78 -1.72 -9.18 6.33
N GLY A 79 -0.71 -9.25 7.20
CA GLY A 79 0.62 -9.73 6.84
C GLY A 79 0.60 -11.20 6.37
N ILE A 80 -0.18 -12.07 7.02
CA ILE A 80 -0.38 -13.46 6.58
C ILE A 80 -1.04 -13.48 5.20
N MET A 81 -2.06 -12.64 4.98
CA MET A 81 -2.73 -12.53 3.68
C MET A 81 -1.75 -12.12 2.59
N PHE A 82 -0.96 -11.07 2.81
CA PHE A 82 0.07 -10.63 1.87
C PHE A 82 1.07 -11.76 1.54
N LEU A 83 1.65 -12.40 2.56
CA LEU A 83 2.63 -13.48 2.35
C LEU A 83 2.02 -14.69 1.63
N THR A 84 0.77 -15.02 1.95
CA THR A 84 0.05 -16.13 1.29
C THR A 84 -0.13 -15.84 -0.20
N ILE A 85 -0.57 -14.63 -0.55
CA ILE A 85 -0.75 -14.24 -1.95
C ILE A 85 0.60 -14.18 -2.67
N THR A 86 1.61 -13.58 -2.03
CA THR A 86 2.99 -13.52 -2.56
C THR A 86 3.53 -14.90 -2.87
N HIS A 87 3.37 -15.87 -1.96
CA HIS A 87 3.85 -17.24 -2.16
C HIS A 87 3.12 -17.99 -3.29
N SER A 88 1.87 -17.59 -3.60
CA SER A 88 1.10 -18.12 -4.72
C SER A 88 1.33 -17.38 -6.04
N SER A 89 2.04 -16.26 -6.00
CA SER A 89 2.29 -15.42 -7.17
C SER A 89 3.47 -15.95 -7.96
N ARG A 90 3.39 -15.82 -9.29
CA ARG A 90 4.49 -16.18 -10.20
C ARG A 90 5.51 -15.05 -10.38
N CYS A 91 5.30 -13.92 -9.70
CA CYS A 91 6.14 -12.73 -9.87
C CYS A 91 7.49 -12.82 -9.16
N PHE A 92 7.71 -13.83 -8.30
CA PHE A 92 8.89 -13.94 -7.44
C PHE A 92 9.66 -15.27 -7.60
N GLU A 93 9.43 -15.99 -8.69
CA GLU A 93 10.17 -17.20 -9.09
C GLU A 93 11.56 -16.89 -9.66
#